data_AF-A0A7R9VVM8-F1
#
_entry.id   AF-A0A7R9VVM8-F1
#
_cell.length_a   1.000
_cell.length_b   1.000
_cell.length_c   1.000
_cell.angle_alpha   90.00
_cell.angle_beta   90.00
_cell.angle_gamma   90.00
#
_symmetry.space_group_name_H-M   'P 1'
#
loop_
_entity.id
_entity.type
_entity.pdbx_description
1 polymer ?
#
loop_
_entity_poly.entity_id
_entity_poly.type
_entity_poly.pdbx_seq_one_letter_code
_entity_poly.pdbx_strand_id
1 'polypeptide(L)'
;AACAYVRPQPLVSFIADFLGIADEELRRYGLPRKADLRGLLKAVKGMEAEYRLPPPRDGAAPPPRTWEIRGFDADLRTSETYTFSLKERRGGGGGSPAREVSIQDYFDERYGLTLRYARLPVIKAGGKHSFVPAELLFLKGGFLKGKPNPEQTGKLMAAAALKPQQRKEHISEIVHKHSQLVGSDVLRSFGVELEVDARTGLMRVPARVLPRPHISAGGGGAPMLPQADGFVGGDTDGRL
;
A
#
# COMPACT_ATOMS: atom_id res chain seq x y z
N ALA A 1 9.00 -9.86 8.79
CA ALA A 1 7.66 -10.08 8.20
C ALA A 1 7.60 -9.33 6.89
N ALA A 2 7.12 -9.94 5.80
CA ALA A 2 6.94 -9.22 4.54
C ALA A 2 5.71 -8.32 4.65
N CYS A 3 5.83 -7.07 4.25
CA CYS A 3 4.75 -6.09 4.25
C CYS A 3 4.55 -5.55 2.83
N ALA A 4 3.31 -5.21 2.51
CA ALA A 4 2.99 -4.56 1.24
C ALA A 4 3.16 -3.05 1.39
N TYR A 5 3.75 -2.42 0.38
CA TYR A 5 3.96 -0.98 0.33
C TYR A 5 3.24 -0.40 -0.90
N VAL A 6 2.49 0.68 -0.70
CA VAL A 6 1.84 1.43 -1.77
C VAL A 6 2.90 2.30 -2.44
N ARG A 7 3.07 2.13 -3.75
CA ARG A 7 4.01 2.95 -4.52
C ARG A 7 3.50 4.39 -4.62
N PRO A 8 4.34 5.41 -4.36
CA PRO A 8 3.97 6.80 -4.61
C PRO A 8 3.82 7.05 -6.11
N GLN A 9 2.63 7.46 -6.56
CA GLN A 9 2.33 7.70 -7.98
C GLN A 9 1.01 8.48 -8.16
N PRO A 10 0.76 9.11 -9.32
CA PRO A 10 -0.54 9.70 -9.62
C PRO A 10 -1.67 8.66 -9.54
N LEU A 11 -2.83 9.05 -9.00
CA LEU A 11 -3.97 8.14 -8.89
C LEU A 11 -4.45 7.66 -10.27
N VAL A 12 -4.42 8.53 -11.28
CA VAL A 12 -4.78 8.17 -12.67
C VAL A 12 -3.88 7.07 -13.24
N SER A 13 -2.57 7.12 -12.97
CA SER A 13 -1.63 6.07 -13.39
C SER A 13 -1.91 4.75 -12.68
N PHE A 14 -2.22 4.79 -11.38
CA PHE A 14 -2.65 3.59 -10.65
C PHE A 14 -3.94 3.00 -11.23
N ILE A 15 -4.91 3.83 -11.62
CA ILE A 15 -6.17 3.37 -12.23
C ILE A 15 -5.89 2.71 -13.59
N ALA A 16 -5.06 3.32 -14.43
CA ALA A 16 -4.67 2.76 -15.72
C ALA A 16 -3.98 1.39 -15.56
N ASP A 17 -2.98 1.31 -14.68
CA ASP A 17 -2.26 0.08 -14.35
C ASP A 17 -3.19 -1.02 -13.81
N PHE A 18 -4.14 -0.64 -12.94
CA PHE A 18 -5.09 -1.57 -12.35
C PHE A 18 -6.05 -2.17 -13.38
N LEU A 19 -6.45 -1.38 -14.37
CA LEU A 19 -7.36 -1.80 -15.44
C LEU A 19 -6.61 -2.45 -16.62
N GLY A 20 -5.29 -2.29 -16.70
CA GLY A 20 -4.48 -2.77 -17.83
C GLY A 20 -4.80 -2.04 -19.13
N ILE A 21 -5.20 -0.77 -19.06
CA ILE A 21 -5.52 0.07 -20.22
C ILE A 21 -4.54 1.23 -20.35
N ALA A 22 -4.39 1.75 -21.56
CA ALA A 22 -3.54 2.91 -21.80
C ALA A 22 -4.16 4.18 -21.17
N ASP A 23 -3.30 5.12 -20.78
CA ASP A 23 -3.70 6.39 -20.18
C ASP A 23 -4.59 7.22 -21.13
N GLU A 24 -4.29 7.20 -22.42
CA GLU A 24 -5.09 7.84 -23.48
C GLU A 24 -6.51 7.27 -23.57
N GLU A 25 -6.66 5.95 -23.42
CA GLU A 25 -7.97 5.28 -23.42
C GLU A 25 -8.78 5.68 -22.19
N LEU A 26 -8.12 5.74 -21.03
CA LEU A 26 -8.73 6.18 -19.78
C LEU A 26 -9.21 7.64 -19.87
N ARG A 27 -8.43 8.53 -20.51
CA ARG A 27 -8.84 9.93 -20.80
C ARG A 27 -10.05 9.99 -21.73
N ARG A 28 -10.04 9.20 -22.80
CA ARG A 28 -11.05 9.27 -23.86
C ARG A 28 -12.39 8.67 -23.43
N TYR A 29 -12.37 7.52 -22.77
CA TYR A 29 -13.57 6.74 -22.50
C TYR A 29 -13.97 6.69 -21.03
N GLY A 30 -13.10 7.14 -20.11
CA GLY A 30 -13.36 7.02 -18.68
C GLY A 30 -13.32 5.56 -18.21
N LEU A 31 -14.05 5.24 -17.13
CA LEU A 31 -14.10 3.88 -16.59
C LEU A 31 -15.07 2.99 -17.38
N PRO A 32 -14.62 1.87 -17.96
CA PRO A 32 -15.41 1.09 -18.92
C PRO A 32 -16.55 0.26 -18.29
N ARG A 33 -16.38 -0.31 -17.08
CA ARG A 33 -17.41 -1.17 -16.45
C ARG A 33 -17.62 -0.87 -14.98
N LYS A 34 -18.88 -0.96 -14.51
CA LYS A 34 -19.23 -0.85 -13.08
C LYS A 34 -18.58 -1.93 -12.19
N ALA A 35 -18.27 -3.10 -12.76
CA ALA A 35 -17.60 -4.18 -12.03
C ALA A 35 -16.15 -3.80 -11.65
N ASP A 36 -15.43 -3.21 -12.59
CA ASP A 36 -14.04 -2.77 -12.41
C ASP A 36 -13.96 -1.68 -11.35
N LEU A 37 -14.97 -0.81 -11.30
CA LEU A 37 -15.16 0.22 -10.28
C LEU A 37 -15.23 -0.34 -8.86
N ARG A 38 -15.88 -1.49 -8.64
CA ARG A 38 -15.92 -2.14 -7.32
C ARG A 38 -14.57 -2.73 -6.94
N GLY A 39 -13.87 -3.33 -7.91
CA GLY A 39 -12.51 -3.85 -7.71
C GLY A 39 -11.54 -2.72 -7.36
N LEU A 40 -11.57 -1.66 -8.16
CA LEU A 40 -10.77 -0.45 -7.96
C LEU A 40 -11.08 0.20 -6.60
N LEU A 41 -12.37 0.35 -6.25
CA LEU A 41 -12.77 0.89 -4.95
C LEU A 41 -12.19 0.07 -3.79
N LYS A 42 -12.26 -1.26 -3.86
CA LYS A 42 -11.65 -2.13 -2.85
C LYS A 42 -10.14 -1.96 -2.77
N ALA A 43 -9.48 -1.66 -3.90
CA ALA A 43 -8.04 -1.47 -3.96
C ALA A 43 -7.61 -0.11 -3.39
N VAL A 44 -8.31 0.98 -3.69
CA VAL A 44 -7.91 2.34 -3.29
C VAL A 44 -8.48 2.81 -1.95
N LYS A 45 -9.55 2.19 -1.46
CA LYS A 45 -10.20 2.61 -0.21
C LYS A 45 -9.23 2.48 0.97
N GLY A 46 -9.06 3.56 1.73
CA GLY A 46 -8.15 3.62 2.87
C GLY A 46 -6.71 4.02 2.52
N MET A 47 -6.38 4.15 1.23
CA MET A 47 -5.09 4.72 0.82
C MET A 47 -5.07 6.23 1.11
N GLU A 48 -3.90 6.72 1.51
CA GLU A 48 -3.65 8.15 1.64
C GLU A 48 -3.21 8.73 0.29
N ALA A 49 -3.81 9.85 -0.10
CA ALA A 49 -3.43 10.61 -1.27
C ALA A 49 -3.21 12.08 -0.88
N GLU A 50 -2.18 12.67 -1.47
CA GLU A 50 -1.98 14.11 -1.46
C GLU A 50 -2.85 14.73 -2.53
N TYR A 51 -3.69 15.66 -2.11
CA TYR A 51 -4.41 16.54 -2.99
C TYR A 51 -3.50 17.71 -3.38
N ARG A 52 -3.09 17.70 -4.65
CA ARG A 52 -2.14 18.66 -5.22
C ARG A 52 -2.88 19.57 -6.17
N LEU A 53 -2.97 20.84 -5.78
CA LEU A 53 -3.60 21.88 -6.59
C LEU A 53 -2.54 22.64 -7.38
N PRO A 54 -2.82 23.01 -8.64
CA PRO A 54 -2.03 24.01 -9.33
C PRO A 54 -2.18 25.39 -8.64
N PRO A 55 -1.26 26.34 -8.92
CA PRO A 55 -1.46 27.72 -8.49
C PRO A 55 -2.77 28.28 -9.07
N PRO A 56 -3.62 28.95 -8.26
CA PRO A 56 -4.77 29.66 -8.78
C PRO A 56 -4.34 30.85 -9.65
N ARG A 57 -5.24 31.35 -10.51
CA ARG A 57 -4.92 32.44 -11.46
C ARG A 57 -4.32 33.68 -10.78
N ASP A 58 -4.77 33.98 -9.56
CA ASP A 58 -4.41 35.20 -8.83
C ASP A 58 -3.52 34.95 -7.59
N GLY A 59 -2.77 33.84 -7.52
CA GLY A 59 -1.95 33.58 -6.33
C GLY A 59 -1.02 32.37 -6.35
N ALA A 60 -0.39 32.12 -5.20
CA ALA A 60 0.49 30.98 -5.00
C ALA A 60 -0.29 29.67 -4.81
N ALA A 61 0.31 28.55 -5.21
CA ALA A 61 -0.27 27.22 -5.00
C ALA A 61 -0.47 26.96 -3.50
N PRO A 62 -1.67 26.51 -3.08
CA PRO A 62 -1.89 26.15 -1.69
C PRO A 62 -1.04 24.92 -1.32
N PRO A 63 -0.63 24.79 -0.04
CA PRO A 63 0.11 23.62 0.39
C PRO A 63 -0.72 22.34 0.15
N PRO A 64 -0.07 21.24 -0.28
CA PRO A 64 -0.78 19.99 -0.52
C PRO A 64 -1.40 19.49 0.78
N ARG A 65 -2.59 18.89 0.66
CA ARG A 65 -3.31 18.31 1.80
C ARG A 65 -3.38 16.81 1.64
N THR A 66 -3.04 16.06 2.68
CA THR A 66 -3.18 14.61 2.68
C THR A 66 -4.60 14.23 3.11
N TRP A 67 -5.27 13.42 2.29
CA TRP A 67 -6.59 12.88 2.57
C TRP A 67 -6.61 11.36 2.38
N GLU A 68 -7.50 10.69 3.10
CA GLU A 68 -7.82 9.29 2.86
C GLU A 68 -8.88 9.18 1.77
N ILE A 69 -8.66 8.26 0.82
CA ILE A 69 -9.64 7.91 -0.21
C ILE A 69 -10.74 7.06 0.43
N ARG A 70 -11.96 7.61 0.47
CA ARG A 70 -13.14 6.93 1.03
C ARG A 70 -13.91 6.16 -0.03
N GLY A 71 -13.87 6.62 -1.27
CA GLY A 71 -14.43 5.92 -2.42
C GLY A 71 -14.79 6.82 -3.58
N PHE A 72 -15.78 6.41 -4.36
CA PHE A 72 -16.32 7.20 -5.48
C PHE A 72 -17.66 7.85 -5.08
N ASP A 73 -18.14 8.78 -5.89
CA ASP A 73 -19.54 9.22 -5.86
C ASP A 73 -20.50 8.04 -6.07
N ALA A 74 -21.62 8.05 -5.35
CA ALA A 74 -22.60 6.94 -5.38
C ALA A 74 -23.27 6.80 -6.75
N ASP A 75 -23.53 7.94 -7.40
CA ASP A 75 -24.13 8.02 -8.73
C ASP A 75 -23.09 7.95 -9.85
N LEU A 76 -21.81 7.79 -9.48
CA LEU A 76 -20.66 7.75 -10.38
C LEU A 76 -20.56 8.99 -11.27
N ARG A 77 -20.99 10.15 -10.76
CA ARG A 77 -20.89 11.41 -11.48
C ARG A 77 -19.42 11.74 -11.74
N THR A 78 -19.19 12.28 -12.93
CA THR A 78 -17.89 12.69 -13.46
C THR A 78 -17.58 14.12 -13.07
N SER A 79 -16.39 14.61 -13.38
CA SER A 79 -16.05 16.02 -13.13
C SER A 79 -16.91 17.00 -13.95
N GLU A 80 -17.43 16.54 -15.09
CA GLU A 80 -18.37 17.27 -15.97
C GLU A 80 -19.77 17.37 -15.36
N THR A 81 -20.25 16.27 -14.75
CA THR A 81 -21.66 16.12 -14.34
C THR A 81 -21.91 16.40 -12.87
N TYR A 82 -20.87 16.28 -12.02
CA TYR A 82 -20.99 16.60 -10.62
C TYR A 82 -21.00 18.11 -10.41
N THR A 83 -22.11 18.63 -9.89
CA THR A 83 -22.27 20.04 -9.52
C THR A 83 -22.28 20.24 -8.00
N PHE A 84 -21.83 21.41 -7.56
CA PHE A 84 -21.91 21.82 -6.16
C PHE A 84 -22.22 23.31 -6.03
N SER A 85 -22.86 23.67 -4.93
CA SER A 85 -23.23 25.06 -4.63
C SER A 85 -22.00 25.84 -4.14
N LEU A 86 -21.43 26.68 -4.99
CA LEU A 86 -20.34 27.59 -4.67
C LEU A 86 -20.89 28.92 -4.16
N LYS A 87 -20.56 29.27 -2.91
CA LYS A 87 -20.80 30.62 -2.38
C LYS A 87 -19.60 31.50 -2.71
N GLU A 88 -19.81 32.54 -3.51
CA GLU A 88 -18.75 33.49 -3.79
C GLU A 88 -18.43 34.32 -2.55
N ARG A 89 -17.13 34.42 -2.23
CA ARG A 89 -16.61 35.37 -1.25
C ARG A 89 -16.35 36.71 -1.95
N ARG A 90 -17.38 37.37 -2.48
CA ARG A 90 -17.27 38.80 -2.79
C ARG A 90 -17.68 39.58 -1.54
N GLY A 91 -16.78 40.45 -1.08
CA GLY A 91 -16.92 41.18 0.18
C GLY A 91 -17.99 42.26 0.12
N GLY A 92 -18.73 42.40 1.22
CA GLY A 92 -19.75 43.43 1.44
C GLY A 92 -21.11 42.79 1.74
N GLY A 93 -21.62 43.00 2.96
CA GLY A 93 -22.81 42.34 3.51
C GLY A 93 -24.02 42.32 2.56
N GLY A 94 -24.33 41.13 2.06
CA GLY A 94 -25.48 40.84 1.20
C GLY A 94 -25.31 39.41 0.70
N GLY A 95 -26.19 38.50 1.10
CA GLY A 95 -26.09 37.08 0.79
C GLY A 95 -26.06 36.84 -0.72
N SER A 96 -24.86 36.70 -1.29
CA SER A 96 -24.70 36.34 -2.68
C SER A 96 -25.33 34.96 -2.91
N PRO A 97 -26.19 34.79 -3.92
CA PRO A 97 -26.84 33.52 -4.18
C PRO A 97 -25.77 32.45 -4.43
N ALA A 98 -25.97 31.27 -3.84
CA ALA A 98 -25.09 30.14 -4.10
C ALA A 98 -25.29 29.73 -5.57
N ARG A 99 -24.20 29.75 -6.34
CA ARG A 99 -24.19 29.34 -7.74
C ARG A 99 -23.90 27.84 -7.80
N GLU A 100 -24.69 27.08 -8.55
CA GLU A 100 -24.28 25.72 -8.90
C GLU A 100 -23.20 25.77 -9.99
N VAL A 101 -22.09 25.09 -9.75
CA VAL A 101 -20.98 24.99 -10.69
C VAL A 101 -20.51 23.55 -10.75
N SER A 102 -20.13 23.07 -11.94
CA SER A 102 -19.52 21.76 -12.08
C SER A 102 -18.09 21.77 -11.52
N ILE A 103 -17.56 20.60 -11.20
CA ILE A 103 -16.15 20.50 -10.78
C ILE A 103 -15.22 20.96 -11.90
N GLN A 104 -15.50 20.58 -13.15
CA GLN A 104 -14.69 21.01 -14.29
C GLN A 104 -14.69 22.53 -14.46
N ASP A 105 -15.85 23.18 -14.47
CA ASP A 105 -15.95 24.63 -14.66
C ASP A 105 -15.29 25.38 -13.50
N TYR A 106 -15.42 24.87 -12.28
CA TYR A 106 -14.74 25.45 -11.12
C TYR A 106 -13.22 25.47 -11.29
N PHE A 107 -12.61 24.37 -11.76
CA PHE A 107 -11.17 24.30 -11.97
C PHE A 107 -10.69 25.14 -13.15
N ASP A 108 -11.49 25.23 -14.22
CA ASP A 108 -11.19 26.09 -15.36
C ASP A 108 -11.24 27.58 -14.99
N GLU A 109 -12.27 28.00 -14.25
CA GLU A 109 -12.45 29.40 -13.83
C GLU A 109 -11.44 29.84 -12.77
N ARG A 110 -11.25 29.05 -11.70
CA ARG A 110 -10.42 29.45 -10.55
C ARG A 110 -8.93 29.19 -10.76
N TYR A 111 -8.59 28.11 -11.44
CA TYR A 111 -7.20 27.68 -11.61
C TYR A 111 -6.73 27.74 -13.06
N GLY A 112 -7.62 27.99 -14.04
CA GLY A 112 -7.24 27.88 -15.45
C GLY A 112 -6.87 26.46 -15.85
N LEU A 113 -7.39 25.46 -15.12
CA LEU A 113 -7.03 24.05 -15.31
C LEU A 113 -8.17 23.31 -16.02
N THR A 114 -7.95 22.98 -17.29
CA THR A 114 -8.80 22.04 -18.02
C THR A 114 -8.43 20.60 -17.62
N LEU A 115 -9.36 19.91 -16.95
CA LEU A 115 -9.16 18.51 -16.53
C LEU A 115 -9.09 17.58 -17.74
N ARG A 116 -8.00 16.80 -17.84
CA ARG A 116 -7.80 15.83 -18.93
C ARG A 116 -8.60 14.55 -18.73
N TYR A 117 -8.93 14.23 -17.48
CA TYR A 117 -9.70 13.04 -17.10
C TYR A 117 -11.09 13.40 -16.58
N ALA A 118 -11.74 14.39 -17.19
CA ALA A 118 -13.01 14.89 -16.70
C ALA A 118 -14.13 13.83 -16.67
N ARG A 119 -14.04 12.82 -17.55
CA ARG A 119 -14.95 11.66 -17.65
C ARG A 119 -14.74 10.59 -16.58
N LEU A 120 -13.70 10.70 -15.74
CA LEU A 120 -13.56 9.82 -14.60
C LEU A 120 -14.53 10.21 -13.49
N PRO A 121 -15.13 9.22 -12.79
CA PRO A 121 -15.93 9.48 -11.61
C PRO A 121 -15.11 10.21 -10.54
N VAL A 122 -15.77 11.16 -9.87
CA VAL A 122 -15.11 11.94 -8.83
C VAL A 122 -14.85 11.10 -7.59
N ILE A 123 -13.71 11.36 -6.95
CA ILE A 123 -13.23 10.63 -5.78
C ILE A 123 -13.70 11.33 -4.52
N LYS A 124 -14.35 10.59 -3.63
CA LYS A 124 -14.65 11.04 -2.28
C LYS A 124 -13.40 10.93 -1.41
N ALA A 125 -12.79 12.06 -1.09
CA ALA A 125 -11.59 12.15 -0.26
C ALA A 125 -11.74 13.27 0.79
N GLY A 126 -11.32 13.00 2.03
CA GLY A 126 -11.39 13.97 3.12
C GLY A 126 -12.79 14.09 3.76
N GLY A 127 -13.38 15.29 3.74
CA GLY A 127 -14.63 15.64 4.44
C GLY A 127 -15.88 14.91 3.94
N LYS A 128 -17.04 15.15 4.58
CA LYS A 128 -18.31 14.44 4.29
C LYS A 128 -18.82 14.67 2.86
N HIS A 129 -18.56 15.86 2.29
CA HIS A 129 -19.01 16.31 0.97
C HIS A 129 -17.84 16.77 0.07
N SER A 130 -16.64 16.24 0.31
CA SER A 130 -15.45 16.58 -0.46
C SER A 130 -15.27 15.56 -1.59
N PHE A 131 -15.59 15.99 -2.80
CA PHE A 131 -15.36 15.24 -4.03
C PHE A 131 -14.29 15.95 -4.86
N VAL A 132 -13.33 15.19 -5.36
CA VAL A 132 -12.21 15.73 -6.12
C VAL A 132 -11.95 14.91 -7.38
N PRO A 133 -11.47 15.55 -8.47
CA PRO A 133 -10.98 14.84 -9.64
C PRO A 133 -9.82 13.91 -9.29
N ALA A 134 -9.81 12.72 -9.89
CA ALA A 134 -8.71 11.76 -9.73
C ALA A 134 -7.36 12.33 -10.21
N GLU A 135 -7.37 13.24 -11.18
CA GLU A 135 -6.16 13.89 -11.74
C GLU A 135 -5.38 14.71 -10.70
N LEU A 136 -6.05 15.22 -9.67
CA LEU A 136 -5.45 16.06 -8.62
C LEU A 136 -4.96 15.25 -7.41
N LEU A 137 -5.12 13.93 -7.44
CA LEU A 137 -4.74 13.04 -6.36
C LEU A 137 -3.43 12.32 -6.68
N PHE A 138 -2.48 12.40 -5.77
CA PHE A 138 -1.22 11.69 -5.82
C PHE A 138 -1.16 10.70 -4.66
N LEU A 139 -1.10 9.40 -4.94
CA LEU A 139 -0.99 8.38 -3.90
C LEU A 139 0.30 8.55 -3.12
N LYS A 140 0.19 8.58 -1.79
CA LYS A 140 1.33 8.69 -0.90
C LYS A 140 1.99 7.32 -0.73
N GLY A 141 3.31 7.31 -0.71
CA GLY A 141 4.08 6.13 -0.35
C GLY A 141 3.82 5.75 1.10
N GLY A 142 3.52 4.47 1.36
CA GLY A 142 3.32 3.99 2.73
C GLY A 142 2.98 2.52 2.80
N PHE A 143 2.97 1.96 4.00
CA PHE A 143 2.48 0.61 4.21
C PHE A 143 1.00 0.51 3.82
N LEU A 144 0.64 -0.57 3.15
CA LEU A 144 -0.75 -0.84 2.81
C LEU A 144 -1.56 -1.00 4.10
N LYS A 145 -2.53 -0.11 4.31
CA LYS A 145 -3.45 -0.18 5.44
C LYS A 145 -4.58 -1.17 5.11
N GLY A 146 -4.54 -2.34 5.74
CA GLY A 146 -5.56 -3.38 5.57
C GLY A 146 -5.05 -4.64 4.88
N LYS A 147 -5.97 -5.54 4.54
CA LYS A 147 -5.62 -6.82 3.92
C LYS A 147 -5.39 -6.61 2.41
N PRO A 148 -4.25 -7.07 1.86
CA PRO A 148 -4.06 -7.12 0.42
C PRO A 148 -5.15 -7.98 -0.23
N ASN A 149 -5.38 -7.81 -1.53
CA ASN A 149 -6.27 -8.71 -2.24
C ASN A 149 -5.70 -10.15 -2.23
N PRO A 150 -6.51 -11.21 -2.49
CA PRO A 150 -6.04 -12.60 -2.42
C PRO A 150 -4.84 -12.88 -3.33
N GLU A 151 -4.80 -12.29 -4.52
CA GLU A 151 -3.71 -12.48 -5.49
C GLU A 151 -2.40 -11.84 -5.02
N GLN A 152 -2.47 -10.60 -4.50
CA GLN A 152 -1.39 -9.88 -3.85
C GLN A 152 -0.91 -10.63 -2.60
N THR A 153 -1.83 -11.21 -1.84
CA THR A 153 -1.50 -12.03 -0.67
C THR A 153 -0.71 -13.26 -1.09
N GLY A 154 -1.12 -13.95 -2.16
CA GLY A 154 -0.37 -15.08 -2.71
C GLY A 154 1.05 -14.68 -3.14
N LYS A 155 1.20 -13.57 -3.86
CA LYS A 155 2.52 -13.02 -4.26
C LYS A 155 3.37 -12.65 -3.05
N LEU A 156 2.77 -12.02 -2.04
CA LEU A 156 3.45 -11.66 -0.79
C LEU A 156 3.93 -12.90 -0.03
N MET A 157 3.08 -13.94 0.07
CA MET A 157 3.44 -15.21 0.72
C MET A 157 4.56 -15.92 -0.03
N ALA A 158 4.48 -16.00 -1.36
CA ALA A 158 5.52 -16.59 -2.20
C ALA A 158 6.86 -15.85 -2.02
N ALA A 159 6.86 -14.51 -2.00
CA ALA A 159 8.06 -13.71 -1.76
C ALA A 159 8.61 -13.88 -0.32
N ALA A 160 7.75 -14.10 0.67
CA ALA A 160 8.15 -14.28 2.07
C ALA A 160 8.63 -15.71 2.41
N ALA A 161 8.18 -16.71 1.63
CA ALA A 161 8.44 -18.13 1.82
C ALA A 161 9.85 -18.50 1.36
N LEU A 162 10.85 -18.17 2.19
CA LEU A 162 12.23 -18.59 2.00
C LEU A 162 12.53 -19.88 2.76
N LYS A 163 13.30 -20.79 2.13
CA LYS A 163 13.81 -21.99 2.79
C LYS A 163 14.73 -21.62 3.96
N PRO A 164 14.86 -22.46 5.01
CA PRO A 164 15.68 -22.14 6.18
C PRO A 164 17.11 -21.73 5.84
N GLN A 165 17.78 -22.45 4.92
CA GLN A 165 19.15 -22.15 4.52
C GLN A 165 19.27 -20.78 3.83
N GLN A 166 18.40 -20.50 2.86
CA GLN A 166 18.36 -19.21 2.17
C GLN A 166 18.05 -18.05 3.14
N ARG A 167 17.13 -18.28 4.09
CA ARG A 167 16.79 -17.29 5.11
C ARG A 167 17.97 -17.01 6.03
N LYS A 168 18.72 -18.04 6.42
CA LYS A 168 19.95 -17.91 7.23
C LYS A 168 21.00 -17.06 6.52
N GLU A 169 21.26 -17.35 5.24
CA GLU A 169 22.20 -16.60 4.41
C GLU A 169 21.78 -15.13 4.26
N HIS A 170 20.49 -14.88 3.99
CA HIS A 170 19.96 -13.54 3.87
C HIS A 170 20.07 -12.73 5.16
N ILE A 171 19.78 -13.34 6.32
CA ILE A 171 19.94 -12.67 7.62
C ILE A 171 21.43 -12.37 7.88
N SER A 172 22.31 -13.34 7.61
CA SER A 172 23.76 -13.16 7.75
C SER A 172 24.26 -11.98 6.93
N GLU A 173 23.82 -11.87 5.67
CA GLU A 173 24.15 -10.74 4.81
C GLU A 173 23.66 -9.40 5.37
N ILE A 174 22.42 -9.34 5.88
CA ILE A 174 21.88 -8.12 6.50
C ILE A 174 22.73 -7.69 7.71
N VAL A 175 23.06 -8.64 8.59
CA VAL A 175 23.85 -8.36 9.80
C VAL A 175 25.24 -7.85 9.45
N HIS A 176 25.92 -8.47 8.47
CA HIS A 176 27.30 -8.13 8.12
C HIS A 176 27.43 -6.91 7.21
N LYS A 177 26.51 -6.71 6.25
CA LYS A 177 26.65 -5.68 5.21
C LYS A 177 25.74 -4.47 5.41
N HIS A 178 24.62 -4.62 6.10
CA HIS A 178 23.56 -3.61 6.14
C HIS A 178 23.22 -3.11 7.55
N SER A 179 23.72 -3.77 8.59
CA SER A 179 23.47 -3.37 9.97
C SER A 179 24.41 -2.25 10.38
N GLN A 180 23.88 -1.03 10.49
CA GLN A 180 24.58 0.11 11.10
C GLN A 180 24.68 0.00 12.63
N LEU A 181 24.11 -1.05 13.21
CA LEU A 181 24.10 -1.26 14.65
C LEU A 181 25.40 -1.87 15.16
N VAL A 182 26.09 -2.66 14.33
CA VAL A 182 27.37 -3.28 14.71
C VAL A 182 28.42 -2.18 14.82
N GLY A 183 28.92 -1.95 16.03
CA GLY A 183 29.85 -0.85 16.31
C GLY A 183 29.22 0.54 16.39
N SER A 184 27.88 0.63 16.51
CA SER A 184 27.19 1.92 16.64
C SER A 184 27.57 2.64 17.93
N ASP A 185 27.96 3.92 17.82
CA ASP A 185 28.25 4.78 18.97
C ASP A 185 27.04 4.97 19.88
N VAL A 186 25.82 4.87 19.33
CA VAL A 186 24.59 4.90 20.13
C VAL A 186 24.57 3.75 21.12
N LEU A 187 24.80 2.51 20.67
CA LEU A 187 24.80 1.34 21.57
C LEU A 187 25.95 1.42 22.58
N ARG A 188 27.14 1.86 22.14
CA ARG A 188 28.30 2.06 23.03
C ARG A 188 28.01 3.09 24.12
N SER A 189 27.26 4.16 23.81
CA SER A 189 26.87 5.16 24.81
C SER A 189 25.99 4.60 25.93
N PHE A 190 25.24 3.53 25.65
CA PHE A 190 24.47 2.78 26.64
C PHE A 190 25.25 1.62 27.27
N GLY A 191 26.54 1.47 26.95
CA GLY A 191 27.37 0.35 27.42
C GLY A 191 27.00 -1.00 26.81
N VAL A 192 26.34 -1.01 25.65
CA VAL A 192 25.90 -2.22 24.95
C VAL A 192 26.83 -2.50 23.77
N GLU A 193 27.31 -3.74 23.67
CA GLU A 193 28.08 -4.23 22.53
C GLU A 193 27.36 -5.43 21.90
N LEU A 194 27.36 -5.49 20.56
CA LEU A 194 26.74 -6.58 19.81
C LEU A 194 27.79 -7.62 19.45
N GLU A 195 27.69 -8.81 20.03
CA GLU A 195 28.50 -9.96 19.64
C GLU A 195 27.95 -10.58 18.36
N VAL A 196 28.77 -10.65 17.32
CA VAL A 196 28.40 -11.17 15.99
C VAL A 196 29.43 -12.21 15.54
N ASP A 197 28.99 -13.44 15.30
CA ASP A 197 29.86 -14.49 14.75
C ASP A 197 30.36 -14.10 13.35
N ALA A 198 31.68 -14.08 13.14
CA ALA A 198 32.29 -13.60 11.90
C ALA A 198 31.94 -14.44 10.65
N ARG A 199 31.49 -15.69 10.81
CA ARG A 199 31.14 -16.58 9.69
C ARG A 199 29.64 -16.60 9.42
N THR A 200 28.82 -16.67 10.46
CA THR A 200 27.36 -16.84 10.32
C THR A 200 26.56 -15.62 10.72
N GLY A 201 27.13 -14.68 11.48
CA GLY A 201 26.42 -13.50 11.99
C GLY A 201 25.30 -13.86 12.97
N LEU A 202 25.33 -15.07 13.52
CA LEU A 202 24.27 -15.69 14.31
C LEU A 202 24.87 -16.49 15.45
N MET A 203 24.25 -16.44 16.63
CA MET A 203 24.65 -17.21 17.80
C MET A 203 24.39 -18.72 17.59
N ARG A 204 25.32 -19.55 18.05
CA ARG A 204 25.17 -21.01 18.05
C ARG A 204 24.58 -21.47 19.38
N VAL A 205 23.58 -22.35 19.32
CA VAL A 205 22.89 -22.87 20.50
C VAL A 205 22.85 -24.40 20.41
N PRO A 206 23.26 -25.13 21.45
CA PRO A 206 23.13 -26.58 21.47
C PRO A 206 21.64 -26.97 21.51
N ALA A 207 21.24 -27.90 20.65
CA ALA A 207 19.87 -28.39 20.56
C ALA A 207 19.82 -29.91 20.65
N ARG A 208 18.69 -30.46 21.10
CA ARG A 208 18.42 -31.89 21.18
C ARG A 208 17.14 -32.23 20.43
N VAL A 209 17.19 -33.29 19.62
CA VAL A 209 16.00 -33.82 18.92
C VAL A 209 15.34 -34.82 19.86
N LEU A 210 14.11 -34.53 20.27
CA LEU A 210 13.34 -35.46 21.11
C LEU A 210 12.78 -36.61 20.26
N PRO A 211 12.70 -37.83 20.82
CA PRO A 211 12.06 -38.94 20.13
C PRO A 211 10.58 -38.62 19.87
N ARG A 212 10.07 -39.12 18.74
CA ARG A 212 8.66 -38.94 18.35
C ARG A 212 7.76 -39.64 19.38
N PRO A 213 6.63 -39.04 19.78
CA PRO A 213 5.69 -39.72 20.66
C PRO A 213 4.97 -40.86 19.93
N HIS A 214 4.54 -41.86 20.67
CA HIS A 214 3.66 -42.91 20.15
C HIS A 214 2.23 -42.39 20.08
N ILE A 215 1.59 -42.55 18.91
CA ILE A 215 0.17 -42.20 18.73
C ILE A 215 -0.64 -43.49 18.78
N SER A 216 -1.57 -43.58 19.73
CA SER A 216 -2.57 -44.64 19.81
C SER A 216 -3.91 -44.09 19.34
N ALA A 217 -4.40 -44.52 18.17
CA ALA A 217 -5.78 -44.31 17.75
C ALA A 217 -6.67 -45.39 18.40
N GLY A 218 -7.89 -45.05 18.82
CA GLY A 218 -8.76 -45.96 19.57
C GLY A 218 -9.00 -47.31 18.87
N GLY A 219 -9.01 -48.39 19.67
CA GLY A 219 -9.31 -49.75 19.18
C GLY A 219 -8.13 -50.75 19.18
N GLY A 220 -7.18 -50.65 20.12
CA GLY A 220 -6.17 -51.71 20.35
C GLY A 220 -5.19 -51.96 19.19
N GLY A 221 -5.15 -51.09 18.18
CA GLY A 221 -4.23 -51.18 17.06
C GLY A 221 -2.80 -50.82 17.47
N ALA A 222 -1.82 -51.47 16.84
CA ALA A 222 -0.39 -51.27 17.09
C ALA A 222 0.00 -49.77 17.02
N PRO A 223 0.94 -49.33 17.88
CA PRO A 223 1.36 -47.93 17.94
C PRO A 223 1.87 -47.47 16.57
N MET A 224 1.27 -46.42 16.02
CA MET A 224 1.68 -45.86 14.73
C MET A 224 2.85 -44.90 14.95
N LEU A 225 3.99 -45.19 14.31
CA LEU A 225 5.07 -44.23 14.16
C LEU A 225 4.73 -43.29 13.00
N PRO A 226 4.61 -41.97 13.20
CA PRO A 226 4.40 -41.05 12.09
C PRO A 226 5.62 -41.08 11.15
N GLN A 227 5.40 -41.53 9.91
CA GLN A 227 6.44 -41.63 8.89
C GLN A 227 7.11 -40.26 8.64
N ALA A 228 8.43 -40.30 8.45
CA ALA A 228 9.24 -39.12 8.24
C ALA A 228 9.46 -38.90 6.74
N ASP A 229 8.67 -38.02 6.13
CA ASP A 229 9.05 -37.48 4.83
C ASP A 229 10.19 -36.45 5.02
N GLY A 230 11.43 -36.92 4.87
CA GLY A 230 12.52 -36.12 4.30
C GLY A 230 13.19 -35.03 5.13
N PHE A 231 13.57 -35.26 6.40
CA PHE A 231 14.62 -34.44 7.04
C PHE A 231 15.92 -35.25 7.15
N VAL A 232 16.71 -35.23 6.07
CA VAL A 232 18.10 -35.71 6.11
C VAL A 232 18.94 -34.56 6.67
N GLY A 233 19.20 -34.60 7.98
CA GLY A 233 20.23 -33.77 8.59
C GLY A 233 21.59 -34.23 8.06
N GLY A 234 22.24 -33.39 7.27
CA GLY A 234 23.64 -33.58 6.90
C GLY A 234 24.55 -33.44 8.12
N ASP A 235 25.64 -34.21 8.09
CA ASP A 235 26.78 -34.24 9.01
C ASP A 235 26.52 -34.84 10.40
N THR A 236 26.38 -36.17 10.42
CA THR A 236 27.01 -36.98 11.46
C THR A 236 28.44 -37.27 11.04
N ASP A 237 29.39 -36.40 11.40
CA ASP A 237 30.76 -36.85 11.62
C ASP A 237 31.09 -36.61 13.08
N GLY A 238 30.98 -37.70 13.84
CA GLY A 238 31.28 -37.72 15.25
C GLY A 238 32.78 -37.69 15.45
N ARG A 239 33.27 -36.64 16.09
CA ARG A 239 34.42 -36.70 17.00
C ARG A 239 34.28 -35.57 18.02
N LEU A 240 34.21 -36.01 19.29
CA LEU A 240 34.37 -35.21 20.49
C LEU A 240 35.72 -34.50 20.50
#